data_AF-A0A7C3NL47-F1
#
_entry.id   AF-A0A7C3NL47-F1
#
_cell.length_a   1.000
_cell.length_b   1.000
_cell.length_c   1.000
_cell.angle_alpha   90.00
_cell.angle_beta   90.00
_cell.angle_gamma   90.00
#
_symmetry.space_group_name_H-M   'P 1'
#
loop_
_entity.id
_entity.type
_entity.pdbx_description
1 polymer ?
#
loop_
_entity_poly.entity_id
_entity_poly.type
_entity_poly.pdbx_seq_one_letter_code
_entity_poly.pdbx_strand_id
1 'polypeptide(L)'
;MAEAEKKKGGIWSRRDFFTRLGWGGFGVFGGLSLLGFLRSAFPRVLFQPPSTFKAGFPSDYAIGEVSEKYKQEQRVWIVREETGVYAIFAKCTHLGCTPRWLAAENKFKCPCHGSGFFKSGLNFEGPAPRPLDRFKLSVGDDGQLVVDKAKVFKMAAGAEPVEQFPESVLKV
;
A
#
# COMPACT_ATOMS: atom_id res chain seq x y z
N MET A 1 37.44 78.16 -16.46
CA MET A 1 36.58 77.48 -17.44
C MET A 1 36.47 76.02 -17.04
N ALA A 2 35.26 75.48 -17.15
CA ALA A 2 34.87 74.07 -17.03
C ALA A 2 35.00 73.39 -15.66
N GLU A 3 33.84 73.38 -15.01
CA GLU A 3 33.38 72.66 -13.82
C GLU A 3 33.61 71.14 -13.92
N ALA A 4 34.20 70.54 -12.88
CA ALA A 4 34.26 69.09 -12.72
C ALA A 4 32.94 68.59 -12.09
N GLU A 5 32.01 68.09 -12.90
CA GLU A 5 30.79 67.46 -12.38
C GLU A 5 31.13 66.15 -11.64
N LYS A 6 31.03 66.21 -10.32
CA LYS A 6 31.16 65.08 -9.41
C LYS A 6 29.91 64.21 -9.51
N LYS A 7 29.89 63.22 -10.41
CA LYS A 7 28.84 62.19 -10.46
C LYS A 7 28.86 61.38 -9.16
N LYS A 8 27.96 61.70 -8.22
CA LYS A 8 27.59 60.84 -7.09
C LYS A 8 26.80 59.66 -7.64
N GLY A 9 27.50 58.67 -8.19
CA GLY A 9 26.89 57.43 -8.65
C GLY A 9 26.60 56.54 -7.46
N GLY A 10 25.32 56.45 -7.06
CA GLY A 10 24.88 55.37 -6.17
C GLY A 10 25.29 54.01 -6.73
N ILE A 11 25.41 53.01 -5.85
CA ILE A 11 25.97 51.69 -6.16
C ILE A 11 25.30 51.02 -7.38
N TRP A 12 24.07 51.41 -7.75
CA TRP A 12 23.37 50.93 -8.93
C TRP A 12 22.82 52.06 -9.83
N SER A 13 22.90 51.84 -11.15
CA SER A 13 22.18 52.67 -12.12
C SER A 13 20.67 52.39 -12.05
N ARG A 14 19.83 53.36 -12.48
CA ARG A 14 18.37 53.17 -12.50
C ARG A 14 17.97 51.96 -13.36
N ARG A 15 18.64 51.77 -14.51
CA ARG A 15 18.42 50.62 -15.40
C ARG A 15 18.80 49.31 -14.70
N ASP A 16 19.97 49.30 -14.07
CA ASP A 16 20.48 48.18 -13.29
C ASP A 16 19.57 47.75 -12.14
N PHE A 17 18.97 48.73 -11.45
CA PHE A 17 18.03 48.50 -10.37
C PHE A 17 16.75 47.82 -10.90
N PHE A 18 16.12 48.39 -11.94
CA PHE A 18 14.89 47.83 -12.49
C PHE A 18 15.08 46.46 -13.15
N THR A 19 16.22 46.22 -13.83
CA THR A 19 16.52 44.92 -14.43
C THR A 19 16.68 43.82 -13.37
N ARG A 20 17.38 44.10 -12.26
CA ARG A 20 17.53 43.13 -11.16
C ARG A 20 16.22 42.88 -10.42
N LEU A 21 15.42 43.93 -10.22
CA LEU A 21 14.09 43.80 -9.62
C LEU A 21 13.16 42.94 -10.49
N GLY A 22 13.19 43.13 -11.81
CA GLY A 22 12.42 42.33 -12.76
C GLY A 22 12.81 40.85 -12.74
N TRP A 23 14.11 40.54 -12.85
CA TRP A 23 14.60 39.15 -12.79
C TRP A 23 14.40 38.50 -11.42
N GLY A 24 14.52 39.28 -10.33
CA GLY A 24 14.20 38.82 -8.98
C GLY A 24 12.73 38.45 -8.83
N GLY A 25 11.82 39.31 -9.30
CA GLY A 25 10.38 39.05 -9.31
C GLY A 25 10.00 37.82 -10.15
N PHE A 26 10.57 37.70 -11.35
CA PHE A 26 10.37 36.54 -12.21
C PHE A 26 10.86 35.23 -11.56
N GLY A 27 12.05 35.25 -10.95
CA GLY A 27 12.60 34.10 -10.23
C GLY A 27 11.73 33.66 -9.04
N VAL A 28 11.23 34.62 -8.26
CA VAL A 28 10.32 34.35 -7.13
C VAL A 28 8.99 33.76 -7.63
N PHE A 29 8.39 34.37 -8.64
CA PHE A 29 7.12 33.89 -9.20
C PHE A 29 7.26 32.49 -9.81
N GLY A 30 8.33 32.26 -10.59
CA GLY A 30 8.65 30.96 -11.18
C GLY A 30 8.90 29.90 -10.11
N GLY A 31 9.65 30.23 -9.05
CA GLY A 31 9.90 29.34 -7.92
C GLY A 31 8.63 28.95 -7.18
N LEU A 32 7.77 29.92 -6.85
CA LEU A 32 6.49 29.65 -6.18
C LEU A 32 5.54 28.84 -7.04
N SER A 33 5.49 29.12 -8.35
CA SER A 33 4.68 28.38 -9.31
C SER A 33 5.14 26.93 -9.45
N LEU A 34 6.45 26.70 -9.56
CA LEU A 34 7.03 25.36 -9.60
C LEU A 34 6.77 24.60 -8.31
N LEU A 35 6.94 25.22 -7.14
CA LEU A 35 6.60 24.60 -5.86
C LEU A 35 5.11 24.24 -5.76
N GLY A 36 4.23 25.12 -6.25
CA GLY A 36 2.79 24.86 -6.33
C GLY A 36 2.46 23.65 -7.21
N PHE A 37 3.10 23.56 -8.38
CA PHE A 37 2.96 22.45 -9.32
C PHE A 37 3.52 21.13 -8.75
N LEU A 38 4.72 21.16 -8.18
CA LEU A 38 5.30 19.98 -7.53
C LEU A 38 4.43 19.53 -6.36
N ARG A 39 3.87 20.47 -5.59
CA ARG A 39 2.95 20.16 -4.49
C ARG A 39 1.61 19.59 -4.97
N SER A 40 1.14 19.95 -6.16
CA SER A 40 -0.11 19.38 -6.71
C SER A 40 0.06 17.94 -7.19
N ALA A 41 1.28 17.53 -7.55
CA ALA A 41 1.60 16.13 -7.90
C ALA A 41 1.46 15.16 -6.71
N PHE A 42 1.38 15.67 -5.47
CA PHE A 42 1.17 14.86 -4.26
C PHE A 42 -0.26 15.06 -3.73
N PRO A 43 -1.15 14.06 -3.87
CA PRO A 43 -2.51 14.16 -3.35
C PRO A 43 -2.51 14.34 -1.84
N ARG A 44 -3.22 15.37 -1.35
CA ARG A 44 -3.21 15.77 0.08
C ARG A 44 -4.26 15.04 0.92
N VAL A 45 -5.22 14.38 0.27
CA VAL A 45 -6.24 13.56 0.92
C VAL A 45 -6.12 12.15 0.39
N LEU A 46 -5.75 11.23 1.26
CA LEU A 46 -5.88 9.80 1.00
C LEU A 46 -7.34 9.45 1.31
N PHE A 47 -8.15 9.22 0.28
CA PHE A 47 -9.41 8.50 0.44
C PHE A 47 -9.08 7.06 0.82
N GLN A 48 -8.75 6.83 2.09
CA GLN A 48 -8.59 5.47 2.61
C GLN A 48 -10.00 4.93 2.83
N PRO A 49 -10.44 3.94 2.04
CA PRO A 49 -11.62 3.18 2.40
C PRO A 49 -11.43 2.61 3.81
N PRO A 50 -12.53 2.35 4.55
CA PRO A 50 -12.45 1.83 5.91
C PRO A 50 -11.50 0.64 5.94
N SER A 51 -10.51 0.72 6.84
CA SER A 51 -9.49 -0.33 6.96
C SER A 51 -10.09 -1.64 7.45
N THR A 52 -11.28 -1.60 8.03
CA THR A 52 -11.99 -2.75 8.56
C THR A 52 -13.26 -3.04 7.77
N PHE A 53 -13.55 -4.32 7.54
CA PHE A 53 -14.84 -4.75 6.99
C PHE A 53 -15.33 -6.05 7.64
N LYS A 54 -16.65 -6.26 7.61
CA LYS A 54 -17.28 -7.48 8.13
C LYS A 54 -17.28 -8.57 7.06
N ALA A 55 -16.86 -9.76 7.44
CA ALA A 55 -16.74 -10.93 6.59
C ALA A 55 -17.80 -12.01 6.89
N GLY A 56 -18.97 -11.65 7.44
CA GLY A 56 -19.99 -12.65 7.81
C GLY A 56 -19.60 -13.48 9.03
N PHE A 57 -20.28 -14.59 9.27
CA PHE A 57 -20.05 -15.44 10.44
C PHE A 57 -18.96 -16.49 10.17
N PRO A 58 -18.22 -16.93 11.20
CA PRO A 58 -17.29 -18.05 11.05
C PRO A 58 -17.95 -19.32 10.48
N SER A 59 -19.22 -19.56 10.82
CA SER A 59 -20.03 -20.67 10.33
C SER A 59 -20.32 -20.65 8.83
N ASP A 60 -20.23 -19.48 8.19
CA ASP A 60 -20.53 -19.32 6.75
C ASP A 60 -19.44 -19.93 5.86
N TYR A 61 -18.30 -20.30 6.45
CA TYR A 61 -17.15 -20.89 5.78
C TYR A 61 -17.05 -22.37 6.12
N ALA A 62 -16.92 -23.25 5.12
CA ALA A 62 -16.69 -24.67 5.40
C ALA A 62 -15.25 -24.91 5.87
N ILE A 63 -15.05 -25.88 6.76
CA ILE A 63 -13.70 -26.30 7.17
C ILE A 63 -12.98 -26.86 5.95
N GLY A 64 -11.76 -26.41 5.71
CA GLY A 64 -10.98 -26.79 4.54
C GLY A 64 -11.20 -25.89 3.32
N GLU A 65 -12.11 -24.91 3.38
CA GLU A 65 -12.45 -24.06 2.24
C GLU A 65 -11.63 -22.75 2.22
N VAL A 66 -11.38 -22.25 1.00
CA VAL A 66 -10.90 -20.89 0.73
C VAL A 66 -12.01 -20.09 0.07
N SER A 67 -12.52 -19.07 0.75
CA SER A 67 -13.57 -18.20 0.21
C SER A 67 -12.99 -17.09 -0.66
N GLU A 68 -13.47 -17.00 -1.90
CA GLU A 68 -13.14 -15.92 -2.84
C GLU A 68 -14.07 -14.71 -2.77
N LYS A 69 -15.07 -14.72 -1.87
CA LYS A 69 -16.13 -13.69 -1.78
C LYS A 69 -15.58 -12.26 -1.73
N TYR A 70 -14.48 -12.04 -1.00
CA TYR A 70 -13.89 -10.72 -0.78
C TYR A 70 -12.66 -10.41 -1.66
N LYS A 71 -12.39 -11.25 -2.67
CA LYS A 71 -11.20 -11.13 -3.52
C LYS A 71 -11.23 -9.89 -4.42
N GLN A 72 -12.36 -9.60 -5.07
CA GLN A 72 -12.47 -8.48 -6.02
C GLN A 72 -12.49 -7.13 -5.32
N GLU A 73 -13.32 -7.01 -4.28
CA GLU A 73 -13.55 -5.74 -3.58
C GLU A 73 -12.45 -5.41 -2.56
N GLN A 74 -11.96 -6.42 -1.83
CA GLN A 74 -11.06 -6.20 -0.70
C GLN A 74 -9.66 -6.76 -0.91
N ARG A 75 -9.43 -7.57 -1.96
CA ARG A 75 -8.22 -8.39 -2.14
C ARG A 75 -7.92 -9.27 -0.93
N VAL A 76 -8.96 -9.92 -0.41
CA VAL A 76 -8.85 -10.83 0.73
C VAL A 76 -9.41 -12.20 0.38
N TRP A 77 -8.69 -13.24 0.80
CA TRP A 77 -9.26 -14.58 0.96
C TRP A 77 -9.49 -14.87 2.43
N ILE A 78 -10.62 -15.48 2.74
CA ILE A 78 -10.87 -16.04 4.07
C ILE A 78 -10.68 -17.54 3.96
N VAL A 79 -9.81 -18.08 4.79
CA VAL A 79 -9.51 -19.51 4.82
C VAL A 79 -9.92 -20.06 6.18
N ARG A 80 -10.73 -21.12 6.16
CA ARG A 80 -11.08 -21.85 7.38
C ARG A 80 -10.39 -23.21 7.37
N GLU A 81 -9.67 -23.48 8.43
CA GLU A 81 -9.08 -24.78 8.74
C GLU A 81 -9.65 -25.29 10.06
N GLU A 82 -9.34 -26.53 10.43
CA GLU A 82 -9.73 -27.12 11.72
C GLU A 82 -9.16 -26.32 12.91
N THR A 83 -7.99 -25.70 12.74
CA THR A 83 -7.30 -24.95 13.80
C THR A 83 -7.82 -23.52 13.97
N GLY A 84 -8.63 -23.02 13.02
CA GLY A 84 -9.17 -21.67 13.05
C GLY A 84 -9.34 -21.03 11.67
N VAL A 85 -9.60 -19.74 11.66
CA VAL A 85 -9.85 -18.93 10.45
C VAL A 85 -8.77 -17.86 10.32
N TYR A 86 -8.30 -17.60 9.10
CA TYR A 86 -7.36 -16.53 8.82
C TYR A 86 -7.68 -15.81 7.51
N ALA A 87 -7.26 -14.55 7.43
CA ALA A 87 -7.47 -13.69 6.27
C ALA A 87 -6.14 -13.48 5.52
N ILE A 88 -6.04 -14.01 4.31
CA ILE A 88 -4.85 -13.84 3.45
C ILE A 88 -5.03 -12.59 2.59
N PHE A 89 -3.99 -11.78 2.51
CA PHE A 89 -3.91 -10.71 1.52
C PHE A 89 -3.66 -11.33 0.13
N ALA A 90 -4.65 -11.22 -0.76
CA ALA A 90 -4.58 -11.71 -2.15
C ALA A 90 -3.66 -10.83 -3.02
N LYS A 91 -2.41 -10.65 -2.58
CA LYS A 91 -1.37 -9.86 -3.23
C LYS A 91 -0.08 -10.67 -3.25
N CYS A 92 0.33 -11.07 -4.44
CA CYS A 92 1.59 -11.76 -4.68
C CYS A 92 2.76 -10.89 -4.20
N THR A 93 3.66 -11.51 -3.43
CA THR A 93 4.83 -10.85 -2.84
C THR A 93 5.96 -10.60 -3.82
N HIS A 94 5.83 -11.04 -5.08
CA HIS A 94 6.72 -10.64 -6.16
C HIS A 94 6.48 -9.17 -6.57
N LEU A 95 5.42 -8.89 -7.34
CA LEU A 95 5.11 -7.55 -7.86
C LEU A 95 3.64 -7.12 -7.65
N GLY A 96 2.89 -7.81 -6.80
CA GLY A 96 1.57 -7.34 -6.35
C GLY A 96 0.36 -7.78 -7.17
N CYS A 97 0.52 -8.67 -8.15
CA CYS A 97 -0.61 -9.33 -8.83
C CYS A 97 -1.48 -10.10 -7.84
N THR A 98 -2.75 -10.32 -8.17
CA THR A 98 -3.66 -11.17 -7.37
C THR A 98 -3.53 -12.62 -7.84
N PRO A 99 -2.99 -13.55 -7.02
CA PRO A 99 -2.96 -14.96 -7.42
C PRO A 99 -4.37 -15.54 -7.59
N ARG A 100 -4.50 -16.67 -8.28
CA ARG A 100 -5.75 -17.44 -8.39
C ARG A 100 -5.70 -18.60 -7.42
N TRP A 101 -6.80 -18.84 -6.70
CA TRP A 101 -6.97 -20.08 -5.96
C TRP A 101 -7.35 -21.19 -6.95
N LEU A 102 -6.67 -22.33 -6.86
CA LEU A 102 -6.96 -23.53 -7.64
C LEU A 102 -7.40 -24.63 -6.67
N ALA A 103 -8.72 -24.76 -6.48
CA ALA A 103 -9.29 -25.70 -5.52
C ALA A 103 -8.86 -27.16 -5.76
N ALA A 104 -8.73 -27.57 -7.03
CA ALA A 104 -8.29 -28.92 -7.39
C ALA A 104 -6.85 -29.24 -6.92
N GLU A 105 -6.01 -28.23 -6.78
CA GLU A 105 -4.60 -28.39 -6.39
C GLU A 105 -4.32 -27.96 -4.94
N ASN A 106 -5.32 -27.37 -4.26
CA ASN A 106 -5.16 -26.71 -2.96
C ASN A 106 -4.02 -25.68 -2.92
N LYS A 107 -3.87 -24.92 -4.02
CA LYS A 107 -2.75 -23.99 -4.21
C LYS A 107 -3.22 -22.65 -4.76
N PHE A 108 -2.49 -21.60 -4.40
CA PHE A 108 -2.58 -20.31 -5.07
C PHE A 108 -1.52 -20.23 -6.16
N LYS A 109 -1.90 -19.87 -7.39
CA LYS A 109 -0.99 -19.68 -8.51
C LYS A 109 -1.10 -18.27 -9.06
N CYS A 110 0.02 -17.57 -9.16
CA CYS A 110 0.09 -16.21 -9.70
C CYS A 110 0.27 -16.26 -11.23
N PRO A 111 -0.70 -15.76 -12.03
CA PRO A 111 -0.62 -15.85 -13.48
C PRO A 111 0.42 -14.93 -14.12
N CYS A 112 0.97 -13.96 -13.36
CA CYS A 112 1.88 -12.97 -13.92
C CYS A 112 3.29 -13.52 -14.22
N HIS A 113 3.86 -14.29 -13.27
CA HIS A 113 5.24 -14.79 -13.37
C HIS A 113 5.39 -16.21 -12.78
N GLY A 114 4.28 -16.93 -12.56
CA GLY A 114 4.31 -18.32 -12.12
C GLY A 114 4.66 -18.56 -10.65
N SER A 115 4.51 -17.57 -9.76
CA SER A 115 4.68 -17.81 -8.32
C SER A 115 3.57 -18.71 -7.78
N GLY A 116 3.93 -19.72 -6.98
CA GLY A 116 2.98 -20.63 -6.35
C GLY A 116 3.07 -20.59 -4.83
N PHE A 117 1.91 -20.68 -4.18
CA PHE A 117 1.78 -20.69 -2.73
C PHE A 117 0.86 -21.83 -2.28
N PHE A 118 1.20 -22.46 -1.16
CA PHE A 118 0.32 -23.41 -0.49
C PHE A 118 -0.91 -22.70 0.10
N LYS A 119 -1.92 -23.48 0.50
CA LYS A 119 -3.10 -22.96 1.19
C LYS A 119 -2.76 -22.12 2.43
N SER A 120 -1.67 -22.46 3.15
CA SER A 120 -1.15 -21.67 4.28
C SER A 120 -0.69 -20.26 3.88
N GLY A 121 -0.35 -20.04 2.60
CA GLY A 121 0.27 -18.85 2.07
C GLY A 121 1.79 -18.98 1.88
N LEU A 122 2.42 -20.07 2.32
CA LEU A 122 3.85 -20.34 2.09
C LEU A 122 4.15 -20.45 0.59
N ASN A 123 5.13 -19.69 0.10
CA ASN A 123 5.62 -19.78 -1.27
C ASN A 123 6.45 -21.04 -1.48
N PHE A 124 6.25 -21.75 -2.59
CA PHE A 124 7.00 -22.98 -2.91
C PHE A 124 7.63 -22.99 -4.30
N GLU A 125 7.22 -22.07 -5.19
CA GLU A 125 7.78 -21.97 -6.53
C GLU A 125 7.71 -20.53 -7.07
N GLY A 126 8.48 -20.29 -8.13
CA GLY A 126 8.51 -19.04 -8.87
C GLY A 126 9.26 -17.92 -8.14
N PRO A 127 9.18 -16.68 -8.64
CA PRO A 127 10.04 -15.56 -8.20
C PRO A 127 9.58 -14.89 -6.91
N ALA A 128 8.51 -15.36 -6.26
CA ALA A 128 8.02 -14.74 -5.04
C ALA A 128 9.00 -15.06 -3.89
N PRO A 129 9.60 -14.05 -3.24
CA PRO A 129 10.70 -14.28 -2.29
C PRO A 129 10.22 -14.74 -0.90
N ARG A 130 8.92 -14.62 -0.61
CA ARG A 130 8.35 -14.83 0.73
C ARG A 130 6.86 -15.21 0.69
N PRO A 131 6.30 -15.74 1.79
CA PRO A 131 4.88 -16.11 1.89
C PRO A 131 3.92 -14.93 1.73
N LEU A 132 2.65 -15.23 1.47
CA LEU A 132 1.57 -14.23 1.41
C LEU A 132 1.31 -13.61 2.78
N ASP A 133 1.11 -12.29 2.79
CA ASP A 133 0.77 -11.53 4.01
C ASP A 133 -0.64 -11.87 4.51
N ARG A 134 -0.87 -11.70 5.81
CA ARG A 134 -2.19 -11.90 6.44
C ARG A 134 -2.68 -10.61 7.08
N PHE A 135 -3.99 -10.47 7.19
CA PHE A 135 -4.63 -9.39 7.93
C PHE A 135 -5.06 -9.86 9.30
N LYS A 136 -5.20 -8.93 10.25
CA LYS A 136 -5.78 -9.25 11.55
C LYS A 136 -7.25 -9.62 11.38
N LEU A 137 -7.63 -10.73 11.97
CA LEU A 137 -9.01 -11.18 12.07
C LEU A 137 -9.46 -11.12 13.53
N SER A 138 -10.68 -10.68 13.76
CA SER A 138 -11.31 -10.63 15.09
C SER A 138 -12.79 -10.94 14.97
N VAL A 139 -13.44 -11.30 16.08
CA VAL A 139 -14.90 -11.42 16.14
C VAL A 139 -15.46 -10.09 16.67
N GLY A 140 -16.41 -9.51 15.95
CA GLY A 140 -17.14 -8.32 16.39
C GLY A 140 -18.21 -8.66 17.44
N ASP A 141 -18.78 -7.65 18.06
CA ASP A 141 -19.81 -7.82 19.12
C ASP A 141 -21.06 -8.55 18.62
N ASP A 142 -21.30 -8.53 17.30
CA ASP A 142 -22.40 -9.22 16.62
C ASP A 142 -22.04 -10.65 16.18
N GLY A 143 -20.88 -11.18 16.59
CA GLY A 143 -20.42 -12.53 16.26
C GLY A 143 -19.85 -12.68 14.85
N GLN A 144 -19.81 -11.62 14.05
CA GLN A 144 -19.24 -11.66 12.71
C GLN A 144 -17.71 -11.52 12.73
N LEU A 145 -17.06 -12.12 11.75
CA LEU A 145 -15.66 -11.90 11.46
C LEU A 145 -15.44 -10.46 11.00
N VAL A 146 -14.45 -9.80 11.60
CA VAL A 146 -14.00 -8.46 11.24
C VAL A 146 -12.55 -8.57 10.79
N VAL A 147 -12.30 -8.24 9.52
CA VAL A 147 -10.97 -8.18 8.93
C VAL A 147 -10.45 -6.76 9.06
N ASP A 148 -9.30 -6.58 9.71
CA ASP A 148 -8.60 -5.31 9.82
C ASP A 148 -7.38 -5.27 8.90
N LYS A 149 -7.51 -4.50 7.81
CA LYS A 149 -6.49 -4.30 6.78
C LYS A 149 -5.41 -3.29 7.21
N ALA A 150 -5.64 -2.52 8.28
CA ALA A 150 -4.60 -1.63 8.82
C ALA A 150 -3.51 -2.44 9.54
N LYS A 151 -3.87 -3.55 10.18
CA LYS A 151 -2.91 -4.45 10.81
C LYS A 151 -2.55 -5.61 9.89
N VAL A 152 -1.40 -5.48 9.23
CA VAL A 152 -0.85 -6.49 8.31
C VAL A 152 0.26 -7.28 9.01
N PHE A 153 0.11 -8.59 9.06
CA PHE A 153 1.19 -9.52 9.41
C PHE A 153 2.04 -9.77 8.17
N LYS A 154 3.18 -9.07 8.11
CA LYS A 154 4.12 -9.18 7.00
C LYS A 154 5.01 -10.41 7.17
N MET A 155 4.88 -11.38 6.29
CA MET A 155 5.62 -12.63 6.38
C MET A 155 7.08 -12.46 5.94
N ALA A 156 8.01 -13.04 6.71
CA ALA A 156 9.40 -13.23 6.36
C ALA A 156 9.59 -14.47 5.48
N ALA A 157 10.69 -14.50 4.73
CA ALA A 157 11.03 -15.62 3.85
C ALA A 157 11.40 -16.88 4.67
N GLY A 158 11.05 -18.06 4.14
CA GLY A 158 11.58 -19.34 4.61
C GLY A 158 10.94 -19.96 5.85
N ALA A 159 9.89 -19.37 6.43
CA ALA A 159 9.17 -19.93 7.57
C ALA A 159 7.66 -20.04 7.28
N GLU A 160 6.99 -21.00 7.92
CA GLU A 160 5.54 -21.15 7.78
C GLU A 160 4.78 -19.96 8.39
N PRO A 161 3.76 -19.39 7.72
CA PRO A 161 3.04 -18.22 8.21
C PRO A 161 2.44 -18.36 9.62
N VAL A 162 2.02 -19.57 9.99
CA VAL A 162 1.43 -19.85 11.31
C VAL A 162 2.47 -19.84 12.43
N GLU A 163 3.71 -20.24 12.13
CA GLU A 163 4.80 -20.21 13.11
C GLU A 163 5.31 -18.79 13.34
N GLN A 164 5.33 -17.98 12.27
CA GLN A 164 5.76 -16.58 12.34
C GLN A 164 4.78 -15.71 13.12
N PHE A 165 3.48 -15.86 12.84
CA PHE A 165 2.41 -15.09 13.48
C PHE A 165 1.24 -16.01 13.85
N PRO A 166 1.33 -16.72 14.98
CA PRO A 166 0.23 -17.56 15.47
C PRO A 166 -1.06 -16.77 15.68
N GLU A 167 -0.95 -15.50 16.06
CA GLU A 167 -2.07 -14.58 16.27
C GLU A 167 -2.77 -14.14 14.97
N SER A 168 -2.21 -14.47 13.81
CA SER A 168 -2.87 -14.26 12.52
C SER A 168 -4.00 -15.26 12.25
N VAL A 169 -4.07 -16.34 13.05
CA VAL A 169 -5.14 -17.34 13.01
C VAL A 169 -6.08 -17.09 14.19
N LEU A 170 -7.33 -16.77 13.87
CA LEU A 170 -8.41 -16.66 14.84
C LEU A 170 -8.91 -18.07 15.17
N LYS A 171 -8.77 -18.47 16.42
CA LYS A 171 -9.38 -19.70 16.93
C LYS A 171 -10.87 -19.42 17.19
N VAL A 172 -11.75 -20.19 16.54
CA VAL A 172 -13.21 -20.08 16.59
C VAL A 172 -13.82 -21.44 16.81
#